data_AF-A0AAW7NZ29-F1
#
_entry.id   AF-A0AAW7NZ29-F1
#
_cell.length_a   1.000
_cell.length_b   1.000
_cell.length_c   1.000
_cell.angle_alpha   90.00
_cell.angle_beta   90.00
_cell.angle_gamma   90.00
#
_symmetry.space_group_name_H-M   'P 1'
#
loop_
_entity.id
_entity.type
_entity.pdbx_description
1 polymer ?
#
loop_
_entity_poly.entity_id
_entity_poly.type
_entity_poly.pdbx_seq_one_letter_code
_entity_poly.pdbx_strand_id
1 'polypeptide(L)' 'MVEKYDFESMPLHTEYELTKKGKSLMPILKDLNQWGKEWL' A
#
# COMPACT_ATOMS: atom_id res chain seq x y z
N MET A 1 3.42 8.26 1.71
CA MET A 1 3.50 6.77 1.67
C MET A 1 2.10 6.23 1.51
N VAL A 2 1.18 6.66 2.35
CA VAL A 2 -0.27 6.44 2.22
C VAL A 2 -0.96 7.79 2.37
N GLU A 3 -2.12 7.98 1.73
CA GLU A 3 -3.05 9.09 1.90
C GLU A 3 -4.28 8.59 2.69
N LYS A 4 -4.87 9.45 3.51
CA LYS A 4 -6.03 9.15 4.36
C LYS A 4 -7.23 9.97 3.86
N TYR A 5 -8.38 9.32 3.73
CA TYR A 5 -9.63 9.93 3.33
C TYR A 5 -10.71 9.60 4.36
N ASP A 6 -11.27 10.62 5.00
CA ASP A 6 -12.41 10.46 5.91
C ASP A 6 -13.71 10.63 5.12
N PHE A 7 -14.60 9.65 5.20
CA PHE A 7 -15.88 9.64 4.51
C PHE A 7 -17.00 9.87 5.50
N GLU A 8 -17.67 11.01 5.38
CA GLU A 8 -18.88 11.35 6.14
C GLU A 8 -20.14 10.67 5.58
N SER A 9 -20.02 9.40 5.17
CA SER A 9 -21.15 8.57 4.76
C SER A 9 -21.72 7.76 5.92
N MET A 10 -22.86 7.08 5.72
CA MET A 10 -23.35 6.06 6.65
C MET A 10 -23.13 4.66 6.02
N PRO A 11 -22.31 3.78 6.61
CA PRO A 11 -21.58 3.96 7.88
C PRO A 11 -20.40 4.93 7.77
N LEU A 12 -20.09 5.59 8.88
CA LEU A 12 -18.91 6.44 9.00
C LEU A 12 -17.66 5.57 8.89
N HIS A 13 -16.73 5.95 8.01
CA HIS A 13 -15.50 5.21 7.81
C HIS A 13 -14.36 6.09 7.30
N THR A 14 -13.16 5.52 7.31
CA THR A 14 -11.93 6.12 6.81
C THR A 14 -11.28 5.13 5.85
N GLU A 15 -10.82 5.59 4.71
CA GLU A 15 -10.03 4.80 3.78
C GLU A 15 -8.58 5.29 3.72
N TYR A 16 -7.70 4.36 3.36
CA TYR A 16 -6.28 4.59 3.20
C TYR A 16 -5.84 4.09 1.83
N GLU A 17 -5.21 4.96 1.05
CA GLU A 17 -4.73 4.60 -0.28
C GLU A 17 -3.24 4.85 -0.45
N LEU A 18 -2.57 4.01 -1.24
CA LEU A 18 -1.18 4.27 -1.61
C LEU A 18 -1.08 5.52 -2.48
N THR A 19 -0.23 6.45 -2.07
CA THR A 19 0.12 7.62 -2.90
C THR A 19 0.86 7.17 -4.16
N LYS A 20 1.05 8.04 -5.15
CA LYS A 20 1.89 7.73 -6.34
C LYS A 20 3.28 7.21 -5.95
N LYS A 21 3.91 7.84 -4.94
CA LYS A 21 5.20 7.41 -4.36
C LYS A 21 5.09 6.07 -3.63
N GLY A 22 3.97 5.78 -2.97
CA GLY A 22 3.74 4.46 -2.36
C GLY A 22 3.60 3.36 -3.41
N LYS A 23 2.83 3.61 -4.47
CA LYS A 23 2.64 2.69 -5.61
C LYS A 23 3.95 2.42 -6.36
N SER A 24 4.83 3.40 -6.49
CA SER A 24 6.13 3.21 -7.15
C SER A 24 7.07 2.26 -6.41
N LEU A 25 6.80 1.91 -5.14
CA LEU A 25 7.59 0.94 -4.39
C LEU A 25 7.17 -0.52 -4.65
N MET A 26 6.03 -0.76 -5.30
CA MET A 26 5.51 -2.12 -5.51
C MET A 26 6.48 -3.05 -6.26
N PRO A 27 7.24 -2.61 -7.29
CA PRO A 27 8.25 -3.45 -7.91
C PRO A 27 9.31 -3.92 -6.90
N ILE A 28 9.85 -2.99 -6.10
CA ILE A 28 10.88 -3.28 -5.09
C ILE A 28 10.36 -4.29 -4.05
N LEU A 29 9.13 -4.11 -3.57
CA LEU A 29 8.54 -5.05 -2.60
C LEU A 29 8.33 -6.45 -3.20
N LYS A 30 8.02 -6.54 -4.50
CA LYS A 30 7.91 -7.82 -5.20
C LYS A 30 9.27 -8.50 -5.33
N ASP A 31 10.30 -7.74 -5.68
CA ASP A 31 11.67 -8.26 -5.81
C ASP A 31 12.18 -8.78 -4.46
N LEU A 32 11.93 -8.04 -3.36
CA LEU A 32 12.27 -8.48 -2.00
C LEU A 32 11.52 -9.75 -1.59
N ASN A 33 10.23 -9.84 -1.90
CA ASN A 33 9.45 -11.04 -1.65
C ASN A 33 9.95 -12.25 -2.46
N GLN A 34 10.36 -12.02 -3.72
CA GLN A 34 10.91 -13.07 -4.56
C GLN A 34 12.25 -13.56 -4.03
N TRP A 35 13.14 -12.63 -3.67
CA TRP A 35 14.39 -12.97 -3.00
C TRP A 35 14.15 -13.79 -1.73
N GLY A 36 13.20 -13.40 -0.88
CA GLY A 36 12.85 -14.16 0.32
C GLY A 36 12.43 -15.60 0.00
N LYS A 37 11.67 -15.83 -1.07
CA LYS A 37 11.23 -17.17 -1.49
C LYS A 37 12.33 -18.05 -2.06
N GLU A 38 13.38 -17.44 -2.60
CA GLU A 38 14.51 -18.16 -3.22
C GLU A 38 15.56 -18.57 -2.19
N TRP A 39 15.70 -17.82 -1.10
CA TRP A 39 16.85 -17.90 -0.20
C TRP A 39 16.50 -18.17 1.27
N LEU A 40 15.23 -18.21 1.66
CA LEU A 40 14.74 -18.57 3.00
C LEU A 40 13.80 -19.78 2.92
#